data_AF-A0A8T2NPF2-F1
#
_entry.id   AF-A0A8T2NPF2-F1
#
_cell.length_a   1.000
_cell.length_b   1.000
_cell.length_c   1.000
_cell.angle_alpha   90.00
_cell.angle_beta   90.00
_cell.angle_gamma   90.00
#
_symmetry.space_group_name_H-M   'P 1'
#
loop_
_entity.id
_entity.type
_entity.pdbx_description
1 polymer ?
#
loop_
_entity_poly.entity_id
_entity_poly.type
_entity_poly.pdbx_seq_one_letter_code
_entity_poly.pdbx_strand_id
1 'polypeptide(L)'
;MATTTESSDAGVASKKKHLGIPEAVFVEDVDSFMKQPGNDTADVVLRRLDEQYQKYKYMELNLAQKKLRLKSQIPQIKQTLEILRHMQKKKDTTDPMETRFLLADSSLLEKNLATASRNLESLEEDLNFLRDQFTTTEVNMARVYNWDVKRRSKDNLSKTANKS
;
A
#
# COMPACT_ATOMS: atom_id res chain seq x y z
N MET A 1 -15.40 39.55 27.63
CA MET A 1 -16.27 39.22 26.47
C MET A 1 -15.84 37.86 25.96
N ALA A 2 -16.77 36.91 25.98
CA ALA A 2 -16.60 35.57 25.46
C ALA A 2 -17.13 35.52 24.02
N THR A 3 -16.39 34.89 23.11
CA THR A 3 -16.95 34.23 21.93
C THR A 3 -16.09 33.02 21.61
N THR A 4 -16.66 31.87 21.96
CA THR A 4 -16.37 30.52 21.49
C THR A 4 -16.56 30.40 19.98
N THR A 5 -15.69 29.65 19.32
CA THR A 5 -16.06 28.72 18.24
C THR A 5 -15.12 27.52 18.32
N GLU A 6 -15.61 26.47 18.97
CA GLU A 6 -15.16 25.09 18.82
C GLU A 6 -15.76 24.47 17.54
N SER A 7 -15.30 23.25 17.22
CA SER A 7 -15.81 22.28 16.22
C SER A 7 -15.10 22.38 14.84
N SER A 8 -14.44 21.35 14.29
CA SER A 8 -14.53 19.91 14.57
C SER A 8 -13.30 19.15 14.06
N ASP A 9 -12.97 18.13 14.85
CA ASP A 9 -12.10 16.97 14.68
C ASP A 9 -12.14 16.27 13.30
N ALA A 10 -10.96 15.82 12.85
CA ALA A 10 -10.80 14.56 12.13
C ALA A 10 -9.42 13.99 12.48
N GLY A 11 -9.44 12.98 13.35
CA GLY A 11 -8.29 12.42 14.05
C GLY A 11 -7.12 12.01 13.16
N VAL A 12 -5.92 12.35 13.64
CA VAL A 12 -4.69 11.71 13.19
C VAL A 12 -4.65 10.31 13.80
N ALA A 13 -5.32 9.38 13.12
CA ALA A 13 -5.19 7.96 13.34
C ALA A 13 -3.70 7.60 13.34
N SER A 14 -3.30 6.88 14.39
CA SER A 14 -1.94 6.38 14.62
C SER A 14 -1.33 5.84 13.33
N LYS A 15 -0.34 6.55 12.76
CA LYS A 15 0.30 6.19 11.48
C LYS A 15 0.96 4.80 11.60
N LYS A 16 0.23 3.75 11.22
CA LYS A 16 0.82 2.43 10.92
C LYS A 16 1.89 2.68 9.85
N LYS A 17 3.14 2.33 10.15
CA LYS A 17 4.24 2.45 9.21
C LYS A 17 4.09 1.37 8.14
N HIS A 18 3.26 1.62 7.13
CA HIS A 18 3.10 0.77 5.96
C HIS A 18 4.44 0.63 5.24
N LEU A 19 5.20 -0.44 5.49
CA LEU A 19 6.45 -0.92 4.86
C LEU A 19 7.39 0.09 4.11
N GLY A 20 7.39 1.38 4.46
CA GLY A 20 8.05 2.44 3.70
C GLY A 20 7.31 2.94 2.44
N ILE A 21 6.01 2.66 2.30
CA ILE A 21 5.16 3.16 1.21
C ILE A 21 5.01 4.68 1.33
N PRO A 22 5.44 5.47 0.33
CA PRO A 22 5.21 6.91 0.34
C PRO A 22 3.72 7.24 0.36
N GLU A 23 3.33 8.22 1.17
CA GLU A 23 1.94 8.69 1.24
C GLU A 23 1.72 9.75 0.14
N ALA A 24 0.70 9.53 -0.70
CA ALA A 24 0.24 10.47 -1.69
C ALA A 24 -0.61 11.53 -1.01
N VAL A 25 -0.21 12.79 -1.12
CA VAL A 25 -0.98 13.92 -0.60
C VAL A 25 -2.00 14.35 -1.65
N PHE A 26 -3.27 14.36 -1.28
CA PHE A 26 -4.34 14.82 -2.15
C PHE A 26 -4.24 16.33 -2.39
N VAL A 27 -4.33 16.74 -3.65
CA VAL A 27 -4.28 18.16 -4.04
C VAL A 27 -5.71 18.66 -4.28
N GLU A 28 -6.27 19.36 -3.29
CA GLU A 28 -7.60 19.96 -3.39
C GLU A 28 -7.59 21.22 -4.28
N ASP A 29 -6.74 22.18 -3.95
CA ASP A 29 -6.58 23.42 -4.70
C ASP A 29 -5.33 23.34 -5.59
N VAL A 30 -5.56 23.01 -6.86
CA VAL A 30 -4.51 22.92 -7.87
C VAL A 30 -3.89 24.29 -8.15
N ASP A 31 -4.65 25.38 -8.09
CA ASP A 31 -4.14 26.73 -8.35
C ASP A 31 -3.12 27.15 -7.28
N SER A 32 -3.44 26.89 -6.01
CA SER A 32 -2.49 27.13 -4.90
C SER A 32 -1.29 26.19 -4.96
N PHE A 33 -1.51 24.93 -5.33
CA PHE A 33 -0.43 23.95 -5.50
C PHE A 33 0.54 24.35 -6.62
N MET A 34 0.06 24.81 -7.77
CA MET A 34 0.91 25.24 -8.89
C MET A 34 1.71 26.52 -8.62
N LYS A 35 1.35 27.31 -7.60
CA LYS A 35 2.11 28.50 -7.16
C LYS A 35 3.30 28.17 -6.25
N GLN A 36 3.40 26.94 -5.76
CA GLN A 36 4.49 26.54 -4.89
C GLN A 36 5.82 26.48 -5.66
N PRO A 37 6.96 26.81 -5.01
CA PRO A 37 8.26 26.74 -5.65
C PRO A 37 8.56 25.31 -6.13
N GLY A 38 8.94 25.16 -7.40
CA GLY A 38 9.21 23.88 -8.05
C GLY A 38 8.04 23.27 -8.83
N ASN A 39 6.87 23.90 -8.83
CA ASN A 39 5.71 23.53 -9.65
C ASN A 39 5.55 24.48 -10.86
N ASP A 40 6.66 24.87 -11.50
CA ASP A 40 6.70 25.94 -12.50
C ASP A 40 5.83 25.66 -13.74
N THR A 41 5.74 24.39 -14.14
CA THR A 41 4.91 23.96 -15.27
C THR A 41 4.14 22.69 -14.93
N ALA A 42 2.96 22.55 -15.55
CA ALA A 42 2.16 21.34 -15.42
C ALA A 42 2.93 20.09 -15.85
N ASP A 43 3.77 20.20 -16.89
CA ASP A 43 4.59 19.08 -17.39
C ASP A 43 5.60 18.58 -16.34
N VAL A 44 6.21 19.48 -15.56
CA VAL A 44 7.13 19.10 -14.47
C VAL A 44 6.39 18.35 -13.37
N VAL A 45 5.22 18.86 -12.97
CA VAL A 45 4.38 18.23 -11.95
C VAL A 45 3.87 16.87 -12.41
N LEU A 46 3.35 16.77 -13.64
CA LEU A 46 2.84 15.52 -14.21
C LEU A 46 3.95 14.47 -14.31
N ARG A 47 5.17 14.86 -14.70
CA ARG A 47 6.32 13.94 -14.71
C ARG A 47 6.64 13.42 -13.31
N ARG A 48 6.64 14.29 -12.30
CA ARG A 48 6.87 13.88 -10.90
C ARG A 48 5.77 12.93 -10.39
N LEU A 49 4.51 13.20 -10.73
CA LEU A 49 3.39 12.32 -10.36
C LEU A 49 3.48 10.96 -11.06
N ASP A 50 3.88 10.93 -12.33
CA ASP A 50 4.12 9.68 -13.06
C ASP A 50 5.29 8.89 -12.44
N GLU A 51 6.39 9.54 -12.09
CA GLU A 51 7.50 8.89 -11.36
C GLU A 51 7.05 8.27 -10.03
N GLN A 52 6.17 8.95 -9.28
CA GLN A 52 5.58 8.40 -8.05
C GLN A 52 4.67 7.20 -8.37
N TYR A 53 3.84 7.31 -9.40
CA TYR A 53 2.98 6.22 -9.86
C TYR A 53 3.79 4.98 -10.25
N GLN A 54 4.90 5.14 -10.97
CA GLN A 54 5.79 4.02 -11.32
C GLN A 54 6.42 3.37 -10.08
N LYS A 55 6.77 4.17 -9.04
CA LYS A 55 7.27 3.62 -7.77
C LYS A 55 6.20 2.78 -7.09
N TYR A 56 4.96 3.24 -7.04
CA TYR A 56 3.86 2.46 -6.48
C TYR A 56 3.65 1.15 -7.25
N LYS A 57 3.71 1.19 -8.59
CA LYS A 57 3.63 -0.02 -9.44
C LYS A 57 4.72 -1.03 -9.16
N TYR A 58 5.95 -0.56 -9.01
CA TYR A 58 7.05 -1.43 -8.64
C TYR A 58 6.85 -2.07 -7.25
N MET A 59 6.39 -1.30 -6.27
CA MET A 59 6.10 -1.84 -4.94
C MET A 59 4.93 -2.82 -4.95
N GLU A 60 3.86 -2.55 -5.69
CA GLU A 60 2.72 -3.45 -5.81
C GLU A 60 3.15 -4.81 -6.32
N LEU A 61 3.96 -4.83 -7.38
CA LEU A 61 4.52 -6.06 -7.93
C LEU A 61 5.30 -6.84 -6.87
N ASN A 62 6.19 -6.17 -6.13
CA ASN A 62 7.00 -6.80 -5.09
C ASN A 62 6.15 -7.35 -3.93
N LEU A 63 5.17 -6.58 -3.47
CA LEU A 63 4.29 -6.98 -2.37
C LEU A 63 3.36 -8.11 -2.82
N ALA A 64 2.82 -8.07 -4.03
CA ALA A 64 1.98 -9.12 -4.61
C ALA A 64 2.75 -10.44 -4.77
N GLN A 65 4.01 -10.39 -5.23
CA GLN A 65 4.87 -11.58 -5.32
C GLN A 65 5.16 -12.19 -3.95
N LYS A 66 5.49 -11.37 -2.94
CA LYS A 66 5.67 -11.83 -1.56
C LYS A 66 4.39 -12.48 -1.01
N LYS A 67 3.22 -11.89 -1.31
CA LYS A 67 1.91 -12.40 -0.91
C LYS A 67 1.64 -13.77 -1.52
N LEU A 68 1.90 -13.92 -2.82
CA LEU A 68 1.74 -15.19 -3.52
C LEU A 68 2.60 -16.29 -2.90
N ARG A 69 3.87 -15.98 -2.60
CA ARG A 69 4.79 -16.93 -1.95
C ARG A 69 4.27 -17.38 -0.59
N LEU A 70 3.83 -16.45 0.26
CA LEU A 70 3.28 -16.78 1.58
C LEU A 70 1.98 -17.60 1.47
N LYS A 71 1.09 -17.27 0.54
CA LYS A 71 -0.14 -18.04 0.29
C LYS A 71 0.14 -19.48 -0.15
N SER A 72 1.24 -19.72 -0.85
CA SER A 72 1.70 -21.07 -1.23
C SER A 72 2.37 -21.81 -0.07
N GLN A 73 3.18 -21.13 0.75
CA GLN A 73 3.93 -21.75 1.85
C GLN A 73 3.07 -22.13 3.06
N ILE A 74 2.08 -21.31 3.41
CA ILE A 74 1.26 -21.54 4.61
C ILE A 74 0.54 -22.90 4.59
N PRO A 75 -0.10 -23.33 3.49
CA PRO A 75 -0.70 -24.66 3.39
C PRO A 75 0.30 -25.80 3.60
N GLN A 76 1.52 -25.69 3.04
CA GLN A 76 2.54 -26.72 3.21
C GLN A 76 2.97 -26.84 4.68
N ILE A 77 3.21 -25.71 5.36
CA ILE A 77 3.57 -25.72 6.79
C ILE A 77 2.43 -26.29 7.64
N LYS A 78 1.18 -25.97 7.31
CA LYS A 78 -0.01 -26.54 7.98
C LYS A 78 -0.08 -28.06 7.83
N GLN A 79 0.12 -28.57 6.61
CA GLN A 79 0.09 -30.01 6.34
C GLN A 79 1.21 -30.75 7.08
N THR A 80 2.42 -30.20 7.08
CA THR A 80 3.55 -30.80 7.83
C THR A 80 3.26 -30.84 9.34
N LEU A 81 2.66 -29.78 9.89
CA LEU A 81 2.24 -29.76 11.29
C LEU A 81 1.14 -30.78 11.61
N GLU A 82 0.18 -30.98 10.71
CA GLU A 82 -0.88 -31.97 10.88
C GLU A 82 -0.31 -33.40 10.93
N ILE A 83 0.62 -33.73 10.03
CA ILE A 83 1.34 -35.00 10.02
C ILE A 83 2.10 -35.21 11.33
N LEU A 84 2.84 -34.19 11.78
CA LEU A 84 3.58 -34.22 13.05
C LEU A 84 2.66 -34.45 14.25
N ARG A 85 1.51 -33.78 14.32
CA ARG A 85 0.52 -33.97 15.39
C ARG A 85 -0.08 -35.37 15.37
N HIS A 86 -0.38 -35.92 14.20
CA HIS A 86 -0.88 -37.29 14.07
C HIS A 86 0.16 -38.31 14.53
N MET A 87 1.43 -38.10 14.18
CA MET A 87 2.54 -38.93 14.65
C MET A 87 2.73 -38.86 16.16
N GLN A 88 2.64 -37.67 16.77
CA GLN A 88 2.70 -37.52 18.24
C GLN A 88 1.56 -38.26 18.93
N LYS A 89 0.32 -38.18 18.42
CA LYS A 89 -0.84 -38.85 18.99
C LYS A 89 -0.76 -40.39 18.91
N LYS A 90 -0.10 -40.92 17.87
CA LYS A 90 0.15 -42.36 17.72
C LYS A 90 1.29 -42.90 18.59
N LYS A 91 2.05 -42.04 19.28
CA LYS A 91 3.05 -42.50 20.25
C LYS A 91 2.42 -43.28 21.42
N ASP A 92 1.15 -43.01 21.73
CA ASP A 92 0.39 -43.66 22.80
C ASP A 92 -0.37 -44.92 22.33
N THR A 93 -0.23 -45.31 21.05
CA THR A 93 -0.80 -46.54 20.49
C THR A 93 0.24 -47.67 20.46
N THR A 94 -0.22 -48.90 20.66
CA THR A 94 0.61 -50.10 20.89
C THR A 94 1.49 -50.53 19.69
N ASP A 95 1.27 -49.97 18.50
CA ASP A 95 2.06 -50.30 17.31
C ASP A 95 3.39 -49.51 17.29
N PRO A 96 4.55 -50.19 17.29
CA PRO A 96 5.85 -49.50 17.24
C PRO A 96 6.03 -48.80 15.89
N MET A 97 6.19 -47.47 15.92
CA MET A 97 6.49 -46.64 14.76
C MET A 97 7.83 -45.92 15.01
N GLU A 98 8.86 -46.22 14.23
CA GLU A 98 10.13 -45.49 14.26
C GLU A 98 10.04 -44.23 13.40
N THR A 99 10.03 -43.06 14.03
CA THR A 99 10.13 -41.77 13.34
C THR A 99 11.40 -41.04 13.76
N ARG A 100 12.34 -40.85 12.82
CA ARG A 100 13.48 -39.95 12.98
C ARG A 100 13.02 -38.51 12.68
N PHE A 101 12.42 -37.85 13.66
CA PHE A 101 12.10 -36.41 13.56
C PHE A 101 12.38 -35.70 14.89
N LEU A 102 12.90 -34.48 14.83
CA LEU A 102 13.18 -33.67 16.02
C LEU A 102 11.90 -32.98 16.49
N LEU A 103 11.48 -33.22 17.73
CA LEU A 103 10.32 -32.53 18.32
C LEU A 103 10.47 -31.01 18.34
N ALA A 104 11.71 -30.50 18.37
CA ALA A 104 12.04 -29.08 18.23
C ALA A 104 11.52 -28.47 16.91
N ASP A 105 11.40 -29.28 15.85
CA ASP A 105 10.91 -28.83 14.55
C ASP A 105 9.43 -28.45 14.61
N SER A 106 8.62 -29.14 15.43
CA SER A 106 7.18 -28.84 15.55
C SER A 106 6.92 -27.44 16.11
N SER A 107 7.57 -27.07 17.22
CA SER A 107 7.44 -25.74 17.83
C SER A 107 7.98 -24.64 16.90
N LEU A 108 9.07 -24.91 16.18
CA LEU A 108 9.61 -23.98 15.19
C LEU A 108 8.64 -23.78 14.02
N LEU A 109 8.04 -24.85 13.51
CA LEU A 109 7.04 -24.78 12.44
C LEU A 109 5.79 -24.00 12.86
N GLU A 110 5.31 -24.17 14.10
CA GLU A 110 4.19 -23.40 14.63
C GLU A 110 4.50 -21.89 14.71
N LYS A 111 5.69 -21.53 15.19
CA LYS A 111 6.16 -20.12 15.21
C LYS A 111 6.29 -19.54 13.81
N ASN A 112 6.84 -20.33 12.88
CA ASN A 112 6.98 -19.92 11.48
C ASN A 112 5.61 -19.72 10.83
N LEU A 113 4.65 -20.60 11.09
CA LEU A 113 3.26 -20.47 10.60
C LEU A 113 2.60 -19.20 11.14
N ALA A 114 2.72 -18.94 12.45
CA ALA A 114 2.14 -17.74 13.06
C ALA A 114 2.75 -16.47 12.46
N THR A 115 4.07 -16.45 12.28
CA THR A 115 4.79 -15.33 11.67
C THR A 115 4.40 -15.13 10.20
N ALA A 116 4.36 -16.21 9.40
CA ALA A 116 3.96 -16.16 8.01
C ALA A 116 2.51 -15.67 7.84
N SER A 117 1.61 -16.08 8.74
CA SER A 117 0.21 -15.66 8.73
C SER A 117 0.06 -14.17 9.07
N ARG A 118 0.75 -13.69 10.11
CA ARG A 118 0.78 -12.25 10.46
C ARG A 118 1.41 -11.40 9.36
N ASN A 119 2.50 -11.88 8.77
CA ASN A 119 3.14 -11.20 7.65
C ASN A 119 2.22 -11.11 6.43
N LEU A 120 1.44 -12.17 6.17
CA LEU A 120 0.45 -12.16 5.10
C LEU A 120 -0.63 -11.10 5.37
N GLU A 121 -1.17 -11.03 6.58
CA GLU A 121 -2.17 -10.03 6.98
C GLU A 121 -1.63 -8.59 6.83
N SER A 122 -0.46 -8.29 7.39
CA SER A 122 0.20 -6.99 7.24
C SER A 122 0.42 -6.62 5.77
N LEU A 123 0.79 -7.60 4.95
CA LEU A 123 1.02 -7.39 3.52
C LEU A 123 -0.27 -7.11 2.75
N GLU A 124 -1.39 -7.69 3.19
CA GLU A 124 -2.71 -7.38 2.63
C GLU A 124 -3.16 -5.95 3.00
N GLU A 125 -2.90 -5.50 4.23
CA GLU A 125 -3.11 -4.10 4.63
C GLU A 125 -2.26 -3.14 3.78
N ASP A 126 -0.98 -3.44 3.60
CA ASP A 126 -0.07 -2.58 2.83
C ASP A 126 -0.44 -2.51 1.35
N LEU A 127 -0.91 -3.61 0.76
CA LEU A 127 -1.44 -3.62 -0.61
C LEU A 127 -2.71 -2.79 -0.74
N ASN A 128 -3.58 -2.79 0.27
CA ASN A 128 -4.77 -1.93 0.26
C ASN A 128 -4.38 -0.45 0.38
N PHE A 129 -3.48 -0.12 1.31
CA PHE A 129 -2.97 1.24 1.43
C PHE A 129 -2.33 1.73 0.13
N LEU A 130 -1.56 0.87 -0.56
CA LEU A 130 -0.94 1.19 -1.84
C LEU A 130 -1.97 1.50 -2.94
N ARG A 131 -3.11 0.80 -2.95
CA ARG A 131 -4.22 1.10 -3.87
C ARG A 131 -4.79 2.50 -3.64
N ASP A 132 -4.94 2.90 -2.37
CA ASP A 132 -5.39 4.26 -2.05
C ASP A 132 -4.37 5.31 -2.54
N GLN A 133 -3.07 5.02 -2.46
CA GLN A 133 -2.01 5.91 -2.96
C GLN A 133 -2.05 6.04 -4.49
N PHE A 134 -2.32 4.95 -5.21
CA PHE A 134 -2.56 4.99 -6.65
C PHE A 134 -3.73 5.91 -6.99
N THR A 135 -4.90 5.65 -6.40
CA THR A 135 -6.11 6.45 -6.68
C THR A 135 -5.87 7.93 -6.42
N THR A 136 -5.22 8.28 -5.30
CA THR A 136 -4.90 9.67 -4.97
C THR A 136 -3.97 10.30 -6.02
N THR A 137 -2.95 9.56 -6.47
CA THR A 137 -1.97 10.05 -7.45
C THR A 137 -2.60 10.21 -8.84
N GLU A 138 -3.46 9.28 -9.26
CA GLU A 138 -4.19 9.34 -10.53
C GLU A 138 -5.14 10.53 -10.57
N VAL A 139 -5.88 10.74 -9.48
CA VAL A 139 -6.78 11.90 -9.36
C VAL A 139 -5.97 13.20 -9.41
N ASN A 140 -4.86 13.30 -8.68
CA ASN A 140 -3.97 14.47 -8.73
C ASN A 140 -3.46 14.73 -10.15
N MET A 141 -3.02 13.69 -10.86
CA MET A 141 -2.54 13.79 -12.24
C MET A 141 -3.63 14.32 -13.17
N ALA A 142 -4.85 13.77 -13.08
CA ALA A 142 -6.00 14.25 -13.85
C ALA A 142 -6.36 15.71 -13.54
N ARG A 143 -6.30 16.11 -12.26
CA ARG A 143 -6.58 17.49 -11.83
C ARG A 143 -5.56 18.48 -12.39
N VAL A 144 -4.27 18.15 -12.33
CA VAL A 144 -3.19 18.99 -12.90
C VAL A 144 -3.33 19.09 -14.42
N TYR A 145 -3.62 17.98 -15.10
CA TYR A 145 -3.88 17.99 -16.54
C TYR A 145 -5.06 18.89 -16.92
N ASN A 146 -6.20 18.73 -16.23
CA ASN A 146 -7.39 19.54 -16.47
C ASN A 146 -7.15 21.02 -16.19
N TRP A 147 -6.37 21.34 -15.15
CA TRP A 147 -5.96 22.71 -14.85
C TRP A 147 -5.14 23.32 -16.00
N ASP A 148 -4.18 22.58 -16.53
CA ASP A 148 -3.34 23.07 -17.64
C ASP A 148 -4.14 23.29 -18.92
N VAL A 149 -5.07 22.38 -19.25
CA VAL A 149 -5.99 22.54 -20.38
C VAL A 149 -6.83 23.81 -20.23
N LYS A 150 -7.41 24.05 -19.04
CA LYS A 150 -8.19 25.26 -18.76
C LYS A 150 -7.35 26.53 -18.90
N ARG A 151 -6.11 26.52 -18.44
CA ARG A 151 -5.16 27.63 -18.57
C ARG A 151 -4.86 27.94 -20.04
N ARG A 152 -4.46 26.93 -20.82
CA ARG A 152 -4.16 27.08 -22.25
C ARG A 152 -5.37 27.56 -23.06
N SER A 153 -6.57 27.08 -22.73
CA SER A 153 -7.80 27.55 -23.35
C SER A 153 -8.02 29.06 -23.11
N LYS A 154 -7.90 29.53 -21.87
CA LYS A 154 -8.01 30.96 -21.52
C LYS A 154 -6.96 31.81 -22.22
N ASP A 155 -5.72 31.33 -22.31
CA ASP A 155 -4.62 32.03 -23.00
C ASP A 155 -4.86 32.15 -24.50
N ASN A 156 -5.50 31.14 -25.12
CA ASN A 156 -5.86 31.19 -26.53
C ASN A 156 -7.02 32.16 -26.78
N LEU A 157 -8.03 32.18 -25.91
CA LEU A 157 -9.17 33.10 -25.96
C LEU A 157 -8.72 34.57 -25.85
N SER A 158 -7.80 34.88 -24.93
CA SER A 158 -7.28 36.25 -24.77
C SER A 158 -6.47 36.70 -25.99
N LYS A 159 -5.68 35.80 -26.60
CA LYS A 159 -4.94 36.08 -27.84
C LYS A 159 -5.86 36.34 -29.03
N THR A 160 -7.00 35.63 -29.14
CA THR A 160 -7.97 35.86 -30.21
C THR A 160 -8.72 37.18 -30.05
N ALA A 161 -9.04 37.58 -28.81
CA ALA A 161 -9.72 38.82 -28.52
C ALA A 161 -8.84 40.05 -28.79
N ASN A 162 -7.53 39.99 -28.50
CA ASN A 162 -6.60 41.10 -28.75
C ASN A 162 -6.19 41.27 -30.22
N LYS A 163 -6.63 40.36 -31.12
CA LYS A 163 -6.29 40.39 -32.54
C LYS A 163 -7.46 40.82 -33.44
N SER A 164 -8.65 41.03 -32.86
CA SER A 164 -9.87 41.52 -33.53
C SER A 164 -10.07 43.00 -33.24
#